data_AF-A0A7Y5MR20-F1
#
_entry.id   AF-A0A7Y5MR20-F1
#
_cell.length_a   1.000
_cell.length_b   1.000
_cell.length_c   1.000
_cell.angle_alpha   90.00
_cell.angle_beta   90.00
_cell.angle_gamma   90.00
#
_symmetry.space_group_name_H-M   'P 1'
#
loop_
_entity.id
_entity.type
_entity.pdbx_description
1 polymer ?
#
loop_
_entity_poly.entity_id
_entity_poly.type
_entity_poly.pdbx_seq_one_letter_code
_entity_poly.pdbx_strand_id
1 'polypeptide(L)'
;MQSVKLFQWPFKSKDALFHVIFYATAFKDIKVFYNQIHFFSKSLSKYFPFNTLSYIKFLSIHTVFDPVNNSTNLNTTNIPNIGLTLNQPTERIEINANSLSSKLESIKINNISSEHNLIQVLKRNSLYSNRCLLVVLLPPQGDGGYENEFQKTSDDDFYFVATTCDGHWEQVIIRAMCKLMGLGDEYENTGQEYEKPERYIGKLFNHFHPNLLYSDTPNSSIPAADTKWGHLSNKIGFDFPIRRAPSHPGQADLSIPTHNFLPNNIELWEGGGGYRTHIYRSAHDCLMRRQIGNKNLPVREAVVPLCPVCAAYVQQQILAWGQENRVRSLEFRGFIQQL
;
A
#
# COMPACT_ATOMS: atom_id res chain seq x y z
N MET A 1 -21.06 -23.86 0.72
CA MET A 1 -20.01 -23.56 -0.29
C MET A 1 -19.95 -22.04 -0.43
N GLN A 2 -18.88 -21.39 0.03
CA GLN A 2 -18.74 -19.94 -0.12
C GLN A 2 -18.36 -19.64 -1.56
N SER A 3 -19.22 -18.93 -2.30
CA SER A 3 -18.92 -18.54 -3.68
C SER A 3 -18.22 -17.19 -3.68
N VAL A 4 -17.03 -17.13 -4.29
CA VAL A 4 -16.34 -15.87 -4.56
C VAL A 4 -17.08 -15.18 -5.69
N LYS A 5 -17.75 -14.06 -5.40
CA LYS A 5 -18.28 -13.18 -6.44
C LYS A 5 -17.18 -12.20 -6.85
N LEU A 6 -16.78 -12.27 -8.11
CA LEU A 6 -15.88 -11.28 -8.71
C LEU A 6 -16.63 -9.97 -8.94
N PHE A 7 -16.46 -9.00 -8.05
CA PHE A 7 -16.86 -7.61 -8.30
C PHE A 7 -15.78 -6.92 -9.13
N GLN A 8 -15.98 -6.86 -10.44
CA GLN A 8 -15.00 -6.29 -11.38
C GLN A 8 -15.27 -4.80 -11.60
N TRP A 9 -14.43 -3.93 -11.02
CA TRP A 9 -14.34 -2.52 -11.41
C TRP A 9 -13.81 -2.41 -12.85
N PRO A 10 -14.32 -1.48 -13.69
CA PRO A 10 -15.15 -1.72 -14.89
C PRO A 10 -14.50 -2.49 -16.06
N PHE A 11 -13.31 -3.06 -15.86
CA PHE A 11 -12.59 -3.78 -16.90
C PHE A 11 -12.46 -5.26 -16.54
N LYS A 12 -13.27 -6.10 -17.19
CA LYS A 12 -13.01 -7.52 -17.37
C LYS A 12 -11.67 -7.68 -18.09
N SER A 13 -10.58 -7.86 -17.37
CA SER A 13 -9.33 -8.32 -17.95
C SER A 13 -8.71 -9.31 -16.97
N LYS A 14 -8.47 -10.52 -17.45
CA LYS A 14 -7.64 -11.52 -16.77
C LYS A 14 -6.18 -11.07 -16.68
N ASP A 15 -5.85 -9.95 -17.31
CA ASP A 15 -4.51 -9.40 -17.53
C ASP A 15 -4.27 -8.16 -16.68
N ALA A 16 -5.08 -7.93 -15.63
CA ALA A 16 -4.78 -6.84 -14.72
C ALA A 16 -3.40 -7.03 -14.10
N LEU A 17 -2.72 -5.91 -13.90
CA LEU A 17 -1.32 -5.91 -13.52
C LEU A 17 -1.15 -6.05 -12.01
N PHE A 18 -2.10 -5.53 -11.26
CA PHE A 18 -2.14 -5.49 -9.81
C PHE A 18 -3.51 -5.99 -9.34
N HIS A 19 -3.51 -6.82 -8.31
CA HIS A 19 -4.70 -7.44 -7.75
C HIS A 19 -4.89 -7.01 -6.31
N VAL A 20 -6.11 -6.58 -5.95
CA VAL A 20 -6.50 -6.34 -4.55
C VAL A 20 -7.65 -7.28 -4.24
N ILE A 21 -7.46 -8.14 -3.24
CA ILE A 21 -8.48 -9.10 -2.78
C ILE A 21 -9.01 -8.60 -1.44
N PHE A 22 -10.27 -8.23 -1.41
CA PHE A 22 -10.98 -7.88 -0.19
C PHE A 22 -11.61 -9.14 0.40
N TYR A 23 -11.15 -9.53 1.58
CA TYR A 23 -11.77 -10.52 2.43
C TYR A 23 -12.61 -9.82 3.50
N ALA A 24 -13.92 -9.82 3.31
CA ALA A 24 -14.87 -9.24 4.26
C ALA A 24 -15.24 -10.26 5.33
N THR A 25 -15.10 -9.87 6.59
CA THR A 25 -15.58 -10.63 7.73
C THR A 25 -16.31 -9.73 8.71
N ALA A 26 -17.20 -10.31 9.52
CA ALA A 26 -18.09 -9.62 10.47
C ALA A 26 -19.09 -8.60 9.88
N PHE A 27 -19.19 -8.47 8.56
CA PHE A 27 -20.29 -7.76 7.93
C PHE A 27 -21.60 -8.57 8.03
N LYS A 28 -22.68 -7.93 8.49
CA LYS A 28 -24.03 -8.54 8.52
C LYS A 28 -24.69 -8.61 7.15
N ASP A 29 -24.42 -7.63 6.29
CA ASP A 29 -25.03 -7.50 4.96
C ASP A 29 -23.95 -7.31 3.89
N ILE A 30 -24.01 -8.13 2.85
CA ILE A 30 -23.13 -8.06 1.68
C ILE A 30 -23.26 -6.73 0.92
N LYS A 31 -24.45 -6.10 0.95
CA LYS A 31 -24.65 -4.79 0.32
C LYS A 31 -23.82 -3.71 1.00
N VAL A 32 -23.73 -3.74 2.33
CA VAL A 32 -22.90 -2.79 3.09
C VAL A 32 -21.43 -2.97 2.72
N PHE A 33 -20.96 -4.22 2.65
CA PHE A 33 -19.61 -4.50 2.18
C PHE A 33 -19.37 -3.98 0.75
N TYR A 34 -20.26 -4.25 -0.20
CA TYR A 34 -20.08 -3.76 -1.57
C TYR A 34 -20.13 -2.24 -1.70
N ASN A 35 -20.90 -1.55 -0.85
CA ASN A 35 -20.86 -0.09 -0.78
C ASN A 35 -19.46 0.42 -0.37
N GLN A 36 -18.78 -0.27 0.55
CA GLN A 36 -17.40 0.06 0.93
C GLN A 36 -16.42 -0.18 -0.22
N ILE A 37 -16.59 -1.25 -1.00
CA ILE A 37 -15.76 -1.50 -2.19
C ILE A 37 -15.98 -0.42 -3.25
N HIS A 38 -17.23 -0.01 -3.48
CA HIS A 38 -17.55 1.09 -4.39
C HIS A 38 -16.94 2.41 -3.92
N PHE A 39 -17.03 2.70 -2.62
CA PHE A 39 -16.41 3.87 -2.00
C PHE A 39 -14.89 3.87 -2.21
N PHE A 40 -14.19 2.78 -1.85
CA PHE A 40 -12.74 2.65 -2.06
C PHE A 40 -12.35 2.96 -3.50
N SER A 41 -13.08 2.39 -4.46
CA SER A 41 -12.73 2.57 -5.86
C SER A 41 -12.98 4.00 -6.37
N LYS A 42 -14.04 4.67 -5.88
CA LYS A 42 -14.28 6.10 -6.13
C LYS A 42 -13.23 6.99 -5.47
N SER A 43 -12.73 6.62 -4.29
CA SER A 43 -11.66 7.37 -3.61
C SER A 43 -10.33 7.20 -4.35
N LEU A 44 -10.00 5.97 -4.75
CA LEU A 44 -8.80 5.68 -5.54
C LEU A 44 -8.79 6.45 -6.87
N SER A 45 -9.93 6.54 -7.57
CA SER A 45 -10.02 7.28 -8.84
C SER A 45 -9.89 8.80 -8.70
N LYS A 46 -9.88 9.33 -7.47
CA LYS A 46 -9.59 10.74 -7.17
C LYS A 46 -8.18 10.95 -6.65
N TYR A 47 -7.50 9.89 -6.23
CA TYR A 47 -6.21 9.95 -5.57
C TYR A 47 -5.08 9.92 -6.62
N PHE A 48 -4.22 10.94 -6.63
CA PHE A 48 -3.08 10.99 -7.56
C PHE A 48 -1.96 10.03 -7.11
N PRO A 49 -1.36 9.24 -8.02
CA PRO A 49 -1.49 9.27 -9.48
C PRO A 49 -2.54 8.33 -10.07
N PHE A 50 -3.28 7.57 -9.26
CA PHE A 50 -4.24 6.59 -9.76
C PHE A 50 -5.38 7.22 -10.60
N ASN A 51 -5.74 8.46 -10.30
CA ASN A 51 -6.75 9.23 -11.04
C ASN A 51 -6.38 9.53 -12.51
N THR A 52 -5.09 9.66 -12.84
CA THR A 52 -4.64 9.97 -14.21
C THR A 52 -4.53 8.74 -15.12
N LEU A 53 -4.66 7.54 -14.55
CA LEU A 53 -4.38 6.27 -15.22
C LEU A 53 -5.64 5.42 -15.41
N SER A 54 -6.82 6.05 -15.40
CA SER A 54 -8.13 5.39 -15.52
C SER A 54 -8.30 4.58 -16.82
N TYR A 55 -7.50 4.86 -17.85
CA TYR A 55 -7.47 4.11 -19.11
C TYR A 55 -6.58 2.86 -19.07
N ILE A 56 -5.70 2.74 -18.07
CA ILE A 56 -4.81 1.58 -17.90
C ILE A 56 -5.55 0.57 -17.02
N LYS A 57 -5.75 -0.64 -17.55
CA LYS A 57 -6.29 -1.78 -16.80
C LYS A 57 -5.24 -2.33 -15.83
N PHE A 58 -4.78 -1.49 -14.89
CA PHE A 58 -3.71 -1.88 -13.97
C PHE A 58 -4.24 -2.60 -12.75
N LEU A 59 -5.48 -2.31 -12.31
CA LEU A 59 -6.03 -2.85 -11.07
C LEU A 59 -7.20 -3.80 -11.33
N SER A 60 -7.18 -4.96 -10.68
CA SER A 60 -8.33 -5.83 -10.47
C SER A 60 -8.69 -5.91 -9.00
N ILE A 61 -9.97 -5.70 -8.70
CA ILE A 61 -10.53 -5.88 -7.36
C ILE A 61 -11.26 -7.23 -7.32
N HIS A 62 -10.98 -8.02 -6.30
CA HIS A 62 -11.63 -9.29 -6.02
C HIS A 62 -12.28 -9.21 -4.65
N THR A 63 -13.42 -9.87 -4.45
CA THR A 63 -14.15 -9.79 -3.19
C THR A 63 -14.55 -11.17 -2.71
N VAL A 64 -14.25 -11.45 -1.45
CA VAL A 64 -14.68 -12.64 -0.72
C VAL A 64 -15.51 -12.16 0.45
N PHE A 65 -16.72 -12.68 0.58
CA PHE A 65 -17.63 -12.33 1.66
C PHE A 65 -17.84 -13.55 2.55
N ASP A 66 -17.32 -13.48 3.79
CA ASP A 66 -17.54 -14.47 4.84
C ASP A 66 -18.57 -13.93 5.84
N PRO A 67 -19.88 -14.21 5.64
CA PRO A 67 -20.91 -13.74 6.56
C PRO A 67 -20.72 -14.35 7.94
N VAL A 68 -20.86 -13.54 8.98
CA VAL A 68 -20.92 -14.04 10.36
C VAL A 68 -22.39 -14.17 10.74
N ASN A 69 -22.82 -15.41 11.00
CA ASN A 69 -24.22 -15.74 11.30
C ASN A 69 -24.73 -15.15 12.64
N ASN A 70 -23.81 -14.77 13.53
CA ASN A 70 -24.15 -14.17 14.82
C ASN A 70 -23.79 -12.70 14.82
N SER A 71 -24.71 -11.84 15.28
CA SER A 71 -24.48 -10.42 15.49
C SER A 71 -23.53 -10.20 16.66
N THR A 72 -22.26 -10.57 16.52
CA THR A 72 -21.26 -10.19 17.50
C THR A 72 -21.05 -8.70 17.33
N ASN A 73 -21.53 -7.92 18.30
CA ASN A 73 -20.93 -6.63 18.56
C ASN A 73 -19.43 -6.89 18.68
N LEU A 74 -18.65 -6.33 17.75
CA LEU A 74 -17.19 -6.49 17.71
C LEU A 74 -16.49 -5.92 18.96
N ASN A 75 -17.27 -5.30 19.86
CA ASN A 75 -16.90 -5.02 21.25
C ASN A 75 -16.48 -6.26 22.05
N THR A 76 -16.81 -7.48 21.60
CA THR A 76 -16.25 -8.73 22.15
C THR A 76 -15.08 -9.22 21.29
N THR A 77 -13.94 -9.37 21.96
CA THR A 77 -12.56 -9.53 21.50
C THR A 77 -12.23 -10.65 20.52
N ASN A 78 -13.16 -11.47 20.02
CA ASN A 78 -12.80 -12.59 19.16
C ASN A 78 -13.82 -12.81 18.03
N ILE A 79 -13.36 -12.65 16.78
CA ILE A 79 -14.03 -13.24 15.61
C ILE A 79 -13.44 -14.66 15.43
N PRO A 80 -14.22 -15.73 15.68
CA PRO A 80 -13.66 -17.09 15.80
C PRO A 80 -13.01 -17.62 14.52
N ASN A 81 -13.50 -17.23 13.34
CA ASN A 81 -13.15 -17.90 12.09
C ASN A 81 -11.71 -17.65 11.60
N ILE A 82 -11.09 -16.54 11.99
CA ILE A 82 -9.72 -16.18 11.57
C ILE A 82 -8.83 -15.77 12.76
N GLY A 83 -9.29 -16.02 13.99
CA GLY A 83 -8.56 -15.63 15.21
C GLY A 83 -8.26 -14.13 15.24
N LEU A 84 -9.28 -13.30 14.95
CA LEU A 84 -9.13 -11.85 14.89
C LEU A 84 -9.58 -11.21 16.20
N THR A 85 -8.71 -10.35 16.73
CA THR A 85 -8.89 -9.58 17.97
C THR A 85 -8.70 -8.09 17.70
N LEU A 86 -9.56 -7.25 18.31
CA LEU A 86 -9.40 -5.80 18.30
C LEU A 86 -8.73 -5.36 19.60
N ASN A 87 -7.53 -4.81 19.51
CA ASN A 87 -6.75 -4.34 20.66
C ASN A 87 -7.06 -2.86 20.91
N GLN A 88 -8.00 -2.57 21.81
CA GLN A 88 -8.48 -1.21 22.09
C GLN A 88 -7.36 -0.23 22.53
N PRO A 89 -6.45 -0.59 23.46
CA PRO A 89 -5.39 0.33 23.88
C PRO A 89 -4.50 0.81 22.75
N THR A 90 -4.25 -0.06 21.77
CA THR A 90 -3.33 0.23 20.66
C THR A 90 -4.04 0.59 19.35
N GLU A 91 -5.37 0.46 19.29
CA GLU A 91 -6.18 0.60 18.07
C GLU A 91 -5.72 -0.33 16.92
N ARG A 92 -5.15 -1.49 17.28
CA ARG A 92 -4.62 -2.47 16.31
C ARG A 92 -5.53 -3.66 16.13
N ILE A 93 -5.51 -4.22 14.92
CA ILE A 93 -6.14 -5.50 14.59
C ILE A 93 -5.08 -6.59 14.70
N GLU A 94 -5.30 -7.55 15.59
CA GLU A 94 -4.49 -8.76 15.68
C GLU A 94 -5.19 -9.89 14.91
N ILE A 95 -4.46 -10.59 14.04
CA ILE A 95 -4.99 -11.71 13.26
C ILE A 95 -4.02 -12.88 13.39
N ASN A 96 -4.56 -14.06 13.68
CA ASN A 96 -3.79 -15.29 13.58
C ASN A 96 -3.53 -15.62 12.09
N ALA A 97 -2.30 -15.38 11.63
CA ALA A 97 -1.91 -15.58 10.23
C ALA A 97 -2.10 -17.02 9.75
N ASN A 98 -1.92 -18.02 10.63
CA ASN A 98 -2.15 -19.42 10.30
C ASN A 98 -3.64 -19.68 10.08
N SER A 99 -4.51 -19.19 10.98
CA SER A 99 -5.97 -19.32 10.83
C SER A 99 -6.48 -18.60 9.58
N LEU A 100 -5.99 -17.40 9.30
CA LEU A 100 -6.32 -16.68 8.06
C LEU A 100 -5.86 -17.49 6.84
N SER A 101 -4.64 -18.01 6.85
CA SER A 101 -4.11 -18.81 5.75
C SER A 101 -4.93 -20.08 5.50
N SER A 102 -5.23 -20.86 6.55
CA SER A 102 -6.10 -22.05 6.42
C SER A 102 -7.49 -21.69 5.89
N LYS A 103 -8.04 -20.54 6.30
CA LYS A 103 -9.33 -20.06 5.78
C LYS A 103 -9.23 -19.70 4.29
N LEU A 104 -8.21 -18.95 3.88
CA LEU A 104 -7.98 -18.61 2.48
C LEU A 104 -7.73 -19.85 1.62
N GLU A 105 -7.11 -20.90 2.19
CA GLU A 105 -6.91 -22.17 1.51
C GLU A 105 -8.22 -22.89 1.17
N SER A 106 -9.24 -22.72 2.02
CA SER A 106 -10.57 -23.28 1.77
C SER A 106 -11.34 -22.53 0.68
N ILE A 107 -10.90 -21.32 0.32
CA ILE A 107 -11.59 -20.48 -0.67
C ILE A 107 -11.13 -20.86 -2.06
N LYS A 108 -12.08 -21.40 -2.83
CA LYS A 108 -11.85 -21.85 -4.19
C LYS A 108 -12.33 -20.80 -5.19
N ILE A 109 -11.47 -20.44 -6.12
CA ILE A 109 -11.79 -19.61 -7.28
C ILE A 109 -12.04 -20.54 -8.46
N ASN A 110 -13.28 -20.57 -8.94
CA ASN A 110 -13.64 -21.25 -10.16
C ASN A 110 -13.21 -20.38 -11.35
N ASN A 111 -12.16 -20.80 -12.07
CA ASN A 111 -11.88 -20.30 -13.41
C ASN A 111 -12.41 -21.31 -14.43
N ILE A 112 -12.68 -20.86 -15.66
CA ILE A 112 -13.42 -21.58 -16.73
C ILE A 112 -12.88 -23.01 -17.00
N SER A 113 -11.63 -23.31 -16.65
CA SER A 113 -10.95 -24.58 -16.91
C SER A 113 -10.34 -25.27 -15.68
N SER A 114 -10.34 -24.65 -14.49
CA SER A 114 -9.69 -25.20 -13.31
C SER A 114 -10.13 -24.52 -12.01
N GLU A 115 -10.25 -25.33 -10.96
CA GLU A 115 -10.49 -24.88 -9.59
C GLU A 115 -9.14 -24.59 -8.93
N HIS A 116 -8.85 -23.32 -8.63
CA HIS A 116 -7.63 -22.92 -7.91
C HIS A 116 -7.99 -22.37 -6.54
N ASN A 117 -7.18 -22.72 -5.55
CA ASN A 117 -7.26 -22.13 -4.23
C ASN A 117 -6.75 -20.67 -4.28
N LEU A 118 -7.41 -19.77 -3.55
CA LEU A 118 -7.05 -18.35 -3.48
C LEU A 118 -5.59 -18.12 -3.08
N ILE A 119 -5.05 -18.87 -2.11
CA ILE A 119 -3.63 -18.81 -1.75
C ILE A 119 -2.73 -19.23 -2.90
N GLN A 120 -3.13 -20.22 -3.70
CA GLN A 120 -2.36 -20.56 -4.89
C GLN A 120 -2.38 -19.43 -5.90
N VAL A 121 -3.44 -18.64 -6.00
CA VAL A 121 -3.47 -17.43 -6.87
C VAL A 121 -2.59 -16.32 -6.28
N LEU A 122 -2.62 -16.13 -4.96
CA LEU A 122 -1.73 -15.19 -4.24
C LEU A 122 -0.25 -15.57 -4.44
N LYS A 123 0.08 -16.87 -4.37
CA LYS A 123 1.45 -17.41 -4.45
C LYS A 123 1.95 -17.69 -5.87
N ARG A 124 1.13 -18.20 -6.81
CA ARG A 124 1.56 -18.56 -8.19
C ARG A 124 1.90 -17.38 -9.06
N ASN A 125 1.44 -16.19 -8.72
CA ASN A 125 1.99 -14.96 -9.28
C ASN A 125 3.37 -14.64 -8.70
N SER A 126 4.18 -15.63 -8.29
CA SER A 126 5.49 -15.46 -7.65
C SER A 126 6.55 -14.80 -8.53
N LEU A 127 6.39 -14.81 -9.86
CA LEU A 127 7.18 -13.93 -10.75
C LEU A 127 6.85 -12.43 -10.56
N TYR A 128 5.76 -12.14 -9.86
CA TYR A 128 5.18 -10.82 -9.56
C TYR A 128 4.61 -10.74 -8.14
N SER A 129 5.25 -11.37 -7.15
CA SER A 129 4.78 -11.41 -5.73
C SER A 129 4.38 -10.04 -5.17
N ASN A 130 4.94 -8.98 -5.74
CA ASN A 130 4.70 -7.57 -5.42
C ASN A 130 3.44 -6.96 -6.06
N ARG A 131 2.60 -7.76 -6.73
CA ARG A 131 1.43 -7.25 -7.47
C ARG A 131 0.09 -7.76 -6.94
N CYS A 132 0.06 -8.30 -5.73
CA CYS A 132 -1.17 -8.78 -5.10
C CYS A 132 -1.26 -8.33 -3.64
N LEU A 133 -2.38 -7.73 -3.26
CA LEU A 133 -2.68 -7.28 -1.91
C LEU A 133 -3.91 -8.00 -1.37
N LEU A 134 -3.79 -8.68 -0.24
CA LEU A 134 -4.95 -9.08 0.54
C LEU A 134 -5.33 -7.96 1.52
N VAL A 135 -6.62 -7.64 1.55
CA VAL A 135 -7.23 -6.69 2.50
C VAL A 135 -8.27 -7.44 3.32
N VAL A 136 -8.05 -7.56 4.63
CA VAL A 136 -9.07 -8.01 5.58
C VAL A 136 -9.89 -6.78 5.98
N LEU A 137 -11.13 -6.70 5.48
CA LEU A 137 -12.01 -5.56 5.73
C LEU A 137 -13.03 -5.93 6.81
N LEU A 138 -13.15 -5.05 7.79
CA LEU A 138 -14.12 -5.14 8.88
C LEU A 138 -15.16 -4.02 8.78
N PRO A 139 -16.39 -4.23 9.29
CA PRO A 139 -17.37 -3.16 9.38
C PRO A 139 -16.87 -2.03 10.30
N PRO A 140 -17.44 -0.81 10.17
CA PRO A 140 -17.07 0.31 11.04
C PRO A 140 -17.30 -0.02 12.52
N GLN A 141 -16.41 0.46 13.38
CA GLN A 141 -16.45 0.27 14.83
C GLN A 141 -16.88 1.53 15.60
N GLY A 142 -16.93 2.69 14.93
CA GLY A 142 -17.15 3.98 15.58
C GLY A 142 -15.88 4.84 15.56
N ASP A 143 -15.70 5.69 16.58
CA ASP A 143 -14.62 6.68 16.58
C ASP A 143 -13.23 6.02 16.67
N GLY A 144 -12.31 6.45 15.80
CA GLY A 144 -10.89 6.04 15.79
C GLY A 144 -10.56 4.88 14.84
N GLY A 145 -11.45 3.89 14.73
CA GLY A 145 -11.21 2.69 13.90
C GLY A 145 -9.98 1.88 14.33
N TYR A 146 -9.80 0.73 13.69
CA TYR A 146 -8.69 -0.20 13.92
C TYR A 146 -8.00 -0.57 12.60
N GLU A 147 -6.69 -0.74 12.66
CA GLU A 147 -5.86 -1.08 11.51
C GLU A 147 -4.62 -1.89 11.92
N ASN A 148 -4.13 -2.72 11.01
CA ASN A 148 -2.81 -3.33 11.14
C ASN A 148 -2.24 -3.71 9.77
N GLU A 149 -0.92 -3.76 9.70
CA GLU A 149 -0.17 -4.21 8.54
C GLU A 149 0.66 -5.43 8.92
N PHE A 150 0.61 -6.46 8.07
CA PHE A 150 1.36 -7.69 8.27
C PHE A 150 2.36 -7.84 7.13
N GLN A 151 3.64 -7.65 7.47
CA GLN A 151 4.74 -7.78 6.54
C GLN A 151 5.15 -9.24 6.38
N LYS A 152 5.60 -9.58 5.17
CA LYS A 152 6.05 -10.93 4.81
C LYS A 152 7.32 -11.27 5.60
N THR A 153 7.28 -12.32 6.43
CA THR A 153 8.45 -12.77 7.23
C THR A 153 9.23 -13.91 6.58
N SER A 154 8.59 -14.70 5.71
CA SER A 154 9.17 -15.83 5.00
C SER A 154 8.64 -15.90 3.57
N ASP A 155 9.29 -16.65 2.68
CA ASP A 155 8.87 -16.77 1.26
C ASP A 155 7.47 -17.35 1.08
N ASP A 156 6.99 -18.10 2.06
CA ASP A 156 5.65 -18.69 2.09
C ASP A 156 4.56 -17.74 2.59
N ASP A 157 4.92 -16.61 3.18
CA ASP A 157 3.97 -15.61 3.64
C ASP A 157 3.51 -14.72 2.48
N PHE A 158 2.32 -14.13 2.62
CA PHE A 158 1.83 -13.08 1.74
C PHE A 158 1.62 -11.79 2.55
N TYR A 159 1.86 -10.66 1.90
CA TYR A 159 1.62 -9.36 2.50
C TYR A 159 0.13 -9.06 2.54
N PHE A 160 -0.35 -8.58 3.68
CA PHE A 160 -1.74 -8.17 3.83
C PHE A 160 -1.92 -7.02 4.82
N VAL A 161 -3.05 -6.32 4.67
CA VAL A 161 -3.49 -5.32 5.64
C VAL A 161 -4.86 -5.68 6.18
N ALA A 162 -5.12 -5.28 7.42
CA ALA A 162 -6.43 -5.36 8.03
C ALA A 162 -6.88 -3.96 8.41
N THR A 163 -8.13 -3.61 8.10
CA THR A 163 -8.71 -2.31 8.49
C THR A 163 -10.21 -2.42 8.67
N THR A 164 -10.72 -1.57 9.56
CA THR A 164 -12.14 -1.25 9.71
C THR A 164 -12.54 -0.15 8.73
N CYS A 165 -13.85 0.03 8.49
CA CYS A 165 -14.38 1.04 7.55
C CYS A 165 -14.68 2.42 8.19
N ASP A 166 -13.87 2.86 9.16
CA ASP A 166 -13.99 4.18 9.81
C ASP A 166 -12.98 5.19 9.22
N GLY A 167 -13.26 6.51 9.33
CA GLY A 167 -12.34 7.56 8.85
C GLY A 167 -11.89 7.38 7.40
N HIS A 168 -10.61 7.68 7.13
CA HIS A 168 -9.98 7.50 5.80
C HIS A 168 -9.33 6.12 5.61
N TRP A 169 -10.04 5.03 5.93
CA TRP A 169 -9.53 3.65 5.86
C TRP A 169 -8.99 3.24 4.48
N GLU A 170 -9.49 3.85 3.40
CA GLU A 170 -8.99 3.62 2.04
C GLU A 170 -7.49 3.94 1.92
N GLN A 171 -6.98 4.88 2.72
CA GLN A 171 -5.58 5.28 2.69
C GLN A 171 -4.65 4.19 3.22
N VAL A 172 -5.12 3.36 4.16
CA VAL A 172 -4.39 2.17 4.64
C VAL A 172 -4.09 1.24 3.47
N ILE A 173 -5.08 1.03 2.61
CA ILE A 173 -4.97 0.16 1.44
C ILE A 173 -4.11 0.81 0.36
N ILE A 174 -4.31 2.09 0.08
CA ILE A 174 -3.50 2.83 -0.91
C ILE A 174 -2.02 2.81 -0.51
N ARG A 175 -1.72 3.04 0.77
CA ARG A 175 -0.38 2.96 1.34
C ARG A 175 0.21 1.56 1.17
N ALA A 176 -0.56 0.52 1.44
CA ALA A 176 -0.14 -0.87 1.28
C ALA A 176 0.18 -1.22 -0.19
N MET A 177 -0.64 -0.74 -1.13
CA MET A 177 -0.37 -0.85 -2.56
C MET A 177 0.95 -0.16 -2.93
N CYS A 178 1.20 1.04 -2.39
CA CYS A 178 2.43 1.79 -2.60
C CYS A 178 3.68 1.06 -2.10
N LYS A 179 3.60 0.41 -0.92
CA LYS A 179 4.68 -0.44 -0.41
C LYS A 179 4.96 -1.64 -1.31
N LEU A 180 3.92 -2.33 -1.76
CA LEU A 180 4.05 -3.44 -2.71
C LEU A 180 4.68 -2.97 -4.03
N MET A 181 4.45 -1.73 -4.44
CA MET A 181 5.12 -1.15 -5.60
C MET A 181 6.60 -0.82 -5.36
N GLY A 182 7.08 -0.85 -4.10
CA GLY A 182 8.48 -0.64 -3.73
C GLY A 182 8.74 0.60 -2.87
N LEU A 183 7.72 1.42 -2.59
CA LEU A 183 7.89 2.61 -1.76
C LEU A 183 8.22 2.21 -0.31
N GLY A 184 9.25 2.84 0.26
CA GLY A 184 9.66 2.68 1.64
C GLY A 184 8.84 3.58 2.58
N ASP A 185 8.88 3.25 3.87
CA ASP A 185 8.23 4.05 4.91
C ASP A 185 9.00 5.35 5.16
N GLU A 186 8.32 6.50 5.19
CA GLU A 186 8.94 7.83 5.36
C GLU A 186 8.88 8.36 6.80
N TYR A 187 8.35 7.58 7.74
CA TYR A 187 8.35 7.94 9.16
C TYR A 187 9.67 7.61 9.85
N GLU A 188 9.81 8.14 11.05
CA GLU A 188 10.95 7.97 11.94
C GLU A 188 10.51 7.22 13.19
N ASN A 189 11.38 6.39 13.74
CA ASN A 189 11.15 5.74 15.02
C ASN A 189 11.91 6.48 16.14
N THR A 190 11.35 6.42 17.35
CA THR A 190 12.03 6.84 18.56
C THR A 190 12.97 5.75 19.05
N GLY A 191 14.15 6.12 19.56
CA GLY A 191 15.14 5.16 20.09
C GLY A 191 16.54 5.46 19.58
N GLN A 192 17.55 5.07 20.34
CA GLN A 192 18.95 5.31 19.99
C GLN A 192 19.36 4.48 18.75
N GLU A 193 18.83 3.27 18.64
CA GLU A 193 19.00 2.36 17.51
C GLU A 193 18.46 2.93 16.17
N TYR A 194 17.59 3.93 16.24
CA TYR A 194 17.00 4.62 15.10
C TYR A 194 17.60 6.01 14.85
N GLU A 195 18.71 6.36 15.50
CA GLU A 195 19.40 7.63 15.27
C GLU A 195 19.92 7.73 13.82
N LYS A 196 20.63 6.71 13.36
CA LYS A 196 21.17 6.60 12.00
C LYS A 196 21.30 5.14 11.59
N PRO A 197 21.14 4.80 10.31
CA PRO A 197 21.37 3.44 9.84
C PRO A 197 22.86 3.11 9.82
N GLU A 198 23.18 1.82 9.91
CA GLU A 198 24.50 1.34 9.51
C GLU A 198 24.72 1.61 8.02
N ARG A 199 25.95 1.92 7.62
CA ARG A 199 26.25 2.39 6.26
C ARG A 199 25.77 1.46 5.16
N TYR A 200 25.89 0.15 5.36
CA TYR A 200 25.42 -0.82 4.36
C TYR A 200 23.89 -0.83 4.29
N ILE A 201 23.18 -0.77 5.43
CA ILE A 201 21.71 -0.64 5.47
C ILE A 201 21.27 0.63 4.75
N GLY A 202 21.92 1.77 5.03
CA GLY A 202 21.67 3.03 4.34
C GLY A 202 21.77 2.89 2.82
N LYS A 203 22.82 2.23 2.31
CA LYS A 203 22.96 1.98 0.87
C LYS A 203 21.85 1.11 0.29
N LEU A 204 21.28 0.17 1.06
CA LEU A 204 20.13 -0.63 0.62
C LEU A 204 18.88 0.24 0.41
N PHE A 205 18.65 1.28 1.23
CA PHE A 205 17.56 2.24 0.99
C PHE A 205 17.66 2.91 -0.39
N ASN A 206 18.87 3.29 -0.80
CA ASN A 206 19.08 3.87 -2.12
C ASN A 206 18.68 2.93 -3.25
N HIS A 207 18.93 1.64 -3.07
CA HIS A 207 18.67 0.61 -4.06
C HIS A 207 17.20 0.18 -4.11
N PHE A 208 16.57 -0.07 -2.96
CA PHE A 208 15.24 -0.69 -2.90
C PHE A 208 14.08 0.29 -2.79
N HIS A 209 14.30 1.47 -2.19
CA HIS A 209 13.21 2.40 -1.86
C HIS A 209 13.34 3.70 -2.64
N PRO A 210 12.65 3.88 -3.76
CA PRO A 210 12.85 5.02 -4.66
C PRO A 210 12.52 6.37 -4.00
N ASN A 211 11.67 6.39 -2.98
CA ASN A 211 11.27 7.59 -2.23
C ASN A 211 12.16 7.92 -1.03
N LEU A 212 13.20 7.12 -0.75
CA LEU A 212 14.14 7.37 0.35
C LEU A 212 15.55 7.53 -0.20
N LEU A 213 16.25 8.58 0.21
CA LEU A 213 17.64 8.84 -0.18
C LEU A 213 18.54 8.67 1.04
N TYR A 214 19.55 7.82 0.96
CA TYR A 214 20.61 7.75 1.95
C TYR A 214 21.81 8.59 1.51
N SER A 215 22.36 9.39 2.43
CA SER A 215 23.62 10.11 2.24
C SER A 215 24.48 10.11 3.51
N ASP A 216 25.78 9.85 3.32
CA ASP A 216 26.82 10.03 4.35
C ASP A 216 27.18 11.52 4.55
N THR A 217 26.71 12.41 3.66
CA THR A 217 26.98 13.85 3.73
C THR A 217 25.78 14.61 4.33
N PRO A 218 26.04 15.67 5.13
CA PRO A 218 24.98 16.53 5.64
C PRO A 218 24.14 17.16 4.51
N ASN A 219 22.87 17.46 4.79
CA ASN A 219 21.92 18.06 3.84
C ASN A 219 22.50 19.30 3.12
N SER A 220 23.25 20.13 3.84
CA SER A 220 23.90 21.34 3.31
C SER A 220 24.93 21.07 2.20
N SER A 221 25.31 19.82 1.99
CA SER A 221 26.39 19.43 1.08
C SER A 221 25.95 18.44 0.01
N ILE A 222 24.66 18.08 -0.06
CA ILE A 222 24.12 17.21 -1.12
C ILE A 222 23.76 18.08 -2.32
N PRO A 223 24.40 17.91 -3.51
CA PRO A 223 23.99 18.58 -4.72
C PRO A 223 22.68 17.99 -5.24
N ALA A 224 21.77 18.84 -5.74
CA ALA A 224 20.49 18.39 -6.29
C ALA A 224 20.65 17.35 -7.42
N ALA A 225 21.66 17.55 -8.28
CA ALA A 225 21.99 16.64 -9.38
C ALA A 225 22.47 15.24 -8.91
N ASP A 226 23.01 15.15 -7.70
CA ASP A 226 23.53 13.90 -7.13
C ASP A 226 22.45 13.14 -6.35
N THR A 227 21.27 13.74 -6.17
CA THR A 227 20.12 13.01 -5.65
C THR A 227 19.60 12.08 -6.74
N LYS A 228 19.19 10.86 -6.36
CA LYS A 228 18.53 9.94 -7.31
C LYS A 228 17.20 10.46 -7.86
N TRP A 229 16.69 11.56 -7.28
CA TRP A 229 15.47 12.26 -7.70
C TRP A 229 15.73 13.39 -8.69
N GLY A 230 16.96 13.88 -8.81
CA GLY A 230 17.32 14.96 -9.73
C GLY A 230 17.01 14.65 -11.21
N HIS A 231 16.85 13.38 -11.55
CA HIS A 231 16.47 12.91 -12.89
C HIS A 231 15.00 12.53 -13.05
N LEU A 232 14.19 12.57 -11.98
CA LEU A 232 12.75 12.30 -12.08
C LEU A 232 12.06 13.30 -13.01
N SER A 233 12.60 14.51 -13.09
CA SER A 233 12.07 15.56 -13.95
C SER A 233 12.07 15.21 -15.43
N ASN A 234 13.15 14.58 -15.88
CA ASN A 234 13.31 14.19 -17.29
C ASN A 234 12.43 13.00 -17.69
N LYS A 235 12.05 12.13 -16.75
CA LYS A 235 11.30 10.90 -17.05
C LYS A 235 9.79 11.08 -17.10
N ILE A 236 9.28 12.09 -16.38
CA ILE A 236 7.83 12.29 -16.17
C ILE A 236 7.38 13.65 -16.73
N GLY A 237 8.31 14.46 -17.25
CA GLY A 237 8.02 15.73 -17.89
C GLY A 237 7.68 16.86 -16.91
N PHE A 238 8.11 16.74 -15.65
CA PHE A 238 7.87 17.76 -14.61
C PHE A 238 9.20 18.27 -14.07
N ASP A 239 9.51 19.55 -14.21
CA ASP A 239 10.67 20.10 -13.51
C ASP A 239 10.34 20.27 -12.02
N PHE A 240 11.05 19.51 -11.17
CA PHE A 240 10.89 19.58 -9.71
C PHE A 240 12.15 20.23 -9.13
N PRO A 241 12.13 21.54 -8.81
CA PRO A 241 13.24 22.13 -8.10
C PRO A 241 13.42 21.42 -6.76
N ILE A 242 14.66 21.03 -6.48
CA ILE A 242 15.03 20.41 -5.22
C ILE A 242 15.44 21.51 -4.24
N ARG A 243 14.66 21.64 -3.16
CA ARG A 243 14.90 22.57 -2.06
C ARG A 243 15.42 21.83 -0.84
N ARG A 244 16.13 22.53 0.02
CA ARG A 244 16.59 21.99 1.31
C ARG A 244 15.58 22.34 2.38
N ALA A 245 15.17 21.35 3.15
CA ALA A 245 14.35 21.56 4.33
C ALA A 245 15.18 22.18 5.47
N PRO A 246 14.53 22.73 6.51
CA PRO A 246 15.19 23.11 7.75
C PRO A 246 16.00 21.97 8.37
N SER A 247 17.01 22.29 9.17
CA SER A 247 17.80 21.30 9.90
C SER A 247 16.92 20.44 10.80
N HIS A 248 17.16 19.12 10.77
CA HIS A 248 16.40 18.17 11.57
C HIS A 248 16.76 18.32 13.06
N PRO A 249 15.77 18.31 13.98
CA PRO A 249 16.01 18.55 15.40
C PRO A 249 16.73 17.38 16.12
N GLY A 250 17.05 16.28 15.43
CA GLY A 250 17.69 15.09 16.00
C GLY A 250 16.74 14.18 16.80
N GLN A 251 15.51 14.64 17.07
CA GLN A 251 14.42 13.82 17.61
C GLN A 251 13.48 13.41 16.48
N ALA A 252 12.76 12.29 16.66
CA ALA A 252 11.82 11.80 15.66
C ALA A 252 10.74 12.86 15.41
N ASP A 253 10.59 13.32 14.17
CA ASP A 253 9.52 14.26 13.82
C ASP A 253 8.18 13.53 13.75
N LEU A 254 7.37 13.70 14.80
CA LEU A 254 6.00 13.19 14.90
C LEU A 254 4.95 14.26 14.61
N SER A 255 5.34 15.43 14.11
CA SER A 255 4.42 16.52 13.83
C SER A 255 3.65 16.28 12.53
N ILE A 256 2.39 16.70 12.52
CA ILE A 256 1.56 16.79 11.31
C ILE A 256 1.65 18.23 10.80
N PRO A 257 2.14 18.47 9.57
CA PRO A 257 2.16 19.83 9.05
C PRO A 257 0.78 20.43 8.95
N THR A 258 0.70 21.75 9.15
CA THR A 258 -0.51 22.54 8.95
C THR A 258 -0.81 22.84 7.48
N HIS A 259 0.16 22.58 6.59
CA HIS A 259 0.05 22.87 5.16
C HIS A 259 0.53 21.69 4.33
N ASN A 260 -0.16 21.42 3.24
CA ASN A 260 0.29 20.45 2.25
C ASN A 260 1.55 20.97 1.56
N PHE A 261 2.50 20.08 1.28
CA PHE A 261 3.63 20.40 0.41
C PHE A 261 3.12 20.74 -1.00
N LEU A 262 3.89 21.54 -1.73
CA LEU A 262 3.55 21.87 -3.10
C LEU A 262 3.89 20.67 -4.01
N PRO A 263 2.94 20.16 -4.81
CA PRO A 263 3.14 18.95 -5.61
C PRO A 263 4.22 19.08 -6.70
N ASN A 264 4.67 20.32 -6.97
CA ASN A 264 5.71 20.65 -7.94
C ASN A 264 7.09 20.93 -7.31
N ASN A 265 7.29 20.68 -6.01
CA ASN A 265 8.58 20.87 -5.35
C ASN A 265 9.04 19.62 -4.62
N ILE A 266 10.32 19.30 -4.72
CA ILE A 266 10.96 18.30 -3.87
C ILE A 266 11.69 19.02 -2.75
N GLU A 267 11.52 18.56 -1.52
CA GLU A 267 12.21 19.08 -0.36
C GLU A 267 13.02 17.95 0.28
N LEU A 268 14.33 18.13 0.50
CA LEU A 268 15.16 17.16 1.22
C LEU A 268 14.94 17.32 2.72
N TRP A 269 13.95 16.58 3.23
CA TRP A 269 13.70 16.43 4.65
C TRP A 269 14.52 15.25 5.16
N GLU A 270 15.38 15.50 6.14
CA GLU A 270 16.09 14.43 6.83
C GLU A 270 15.11 13.70 7.77
N GLY A 271 15.30 12.38 7.90
CA GLY A 271 14.41 11.44 8.56
C GLY A 271 13.62 10.58 7.57
N GLY A 272 13.52 9.28 7.85
CA GLY A 272 12.75 8.32 7.05
C GLY A 272 13.31 6.91 7.16
N GLY A 273 12.59 5.92 6.65
CA GLY A 273 12.99 4.51 6.75
C GLY A 273 13.10 4.02 8.20
N GLY A 274 12.41 4.68 9.14
CA GLY A 274 12.54 4.45 10.57
C GLY A 274 13.72 5.18 11.24
N TYR A 275 14.63 5.81 10.49
CA TYR A 275 15.81 6.50 11.04
C TYR A 275 15.65 8.01 11.06
N ARG A 276 16.27 8.68 12.03
CA ARG A 276 16.17 10.14 12.25
C ARG A 276 17.17 10.97 11.47
N THR A 277 18.29 10.38 11.03
CA THR A 277 19.34 11.08 10.28
C THR A 277 19.86 10.24 9.12
N HIS A 278 20.56 10.89 8.17
CA HIS A 278 21.20 10.30 6.98
C HIS A 278 20.27 9.65 5.95
N ILE A 279 19.00 9.41 6.29
CA ILE A 279 17.92 9.09 5.34
C ILE A 279 17.12 10.35 5.09
N TYR A 280 16.75 10.60 3.84
CA TYR A 280 16.00 11.76 3.41
C TYR A 280 14.74 11.33 2.67
N ARG A 281 13.66 12.05 2.92
CA ARG A 281 12.37 11.98 2.21
C ARG A 281 12.14 13.26 1.42
N SER A 282 11.19 13.21 0.46
CA SER A 282 11.02 14.27 -0.56
C SER A 282 10.01 15.36 -0.21
N ALA A 283 9.35 15.27 0.94
CA ALA A 283 8.39 16.24 1.45
C ALA A 283 8.28 16.12 2.98
N HIS A 284 7.76 17.17 3.63
CA HIS A 284 7.55 17.14 5.09
C HIS A 284 6.54 16.06 5.49
N ASP A 285 5.50 15.89 4.67
CA ASP A 285 4.46 14.89 4.87
C ASP A 285 4.11 14.15 3.58
N CYS A 286 3.62 12.93 3.75
CA CYS A 286 3.32 11.98 2.69
C CYS A 286 2.49 10.87 3.30
N LEU A 287 1.62 10.23 2.51
CA LEU A 287 0.93 9.02 2.98
C LEU A 287 1.93 7.94 3.45
N MET A 288 3.12 7.87 2.84
CA MET A 288 4.20 6.96 3.26
C MET A 288 4.86 7.35 4.59
N ARG A 289 4.71 8.60 5.05
CA ARG A 289 5.15 9.05 6.38
C ARG A 289 4.11 8.76 7.46
N ARG A 290 2.86 8.45 7.09
CA ARG A 290 1.87 8.01 8.08
C ARG A 290 2.16 6.57 8.50
N GLN A 291 1.89 6.25 9.76
CA GLN A 291 2.24 4.98 10.38
C GLN A 291 1.00 4.30 10.93
N ILE A 292 0.78 3.06 10.48
CA ILE A 292 -0.36 2.25 10.88
C ILE A 292 -0.29 1.96 12.38
N GLY A 293 -1.36 2.29 13.10
CA GLY A 293 -1.44 2.13 14.56
C GLY A 293 -0.59 3.12 15.37
N ASN A 294 -0.12 4.23 14.78
CA ASN A 294 0.53 5.33 15.50
C ASN A 294 -0.40 6.55 15.55
N LYS A 295 -0.81 6.95 16.75
CA LYS A 295 -1.71 8.09 16.98
C LYS A 295 -1.09 9.45 16.67
N ASN A 296 0.23 9.56 16.64
CA ASN A 296 0.91 10.82 16.33
C ASN A 296 1.10 11.02 14.82
N LEU A 297 1.18 9.93 14.04
CA LEU A 297 1.27 9.96 12.58
C LEU A 297 0.14 9.13 11.95
N PRO A 298 -1.13 9.43 12.26
CA PRO A 298 -2.26 8.58 11.90
C PRO A 298 -2.48 8.59 10.38
N VAL A 299 -2.85 7.42 9.86
CA VAL A 299 -3.16 7.22 8.43
C VAL A 299 -4.59 7.68 8.10
N ARG A 300 -5.51 7.65 9.08
CA ARG A 300 -6.96 7.74 8.83
C ARG A 300 -7.63 9.03 9.25
N GLU A 301 -6.93 9.92 9.95
CA GLU A 301 -7.53 11.15 10.49
C GLU A 301 -7.75 12.25 9.43
N ALA A 302 -6.89 12.31 8.42
CA ALA A 302 -6.99 13.29 7.34
C ALA A 302 -6.58 12.68 6.00
N VAL A 303 -7.08 13.24 4.89
CA VAL A 303 -6.61 12.88 3.55
C VAL A 303 -5.19 13.41 3.38
N VAL A 304 -4.23 12.51 3.18
CA VAL A 304 -2.81 12.81 3.00
C VAL A 304 -2.40 12.38 1.59
N PRO A 305 -1.86 13.28 0.76
CA PRO A 305 -1.38 12.92 -0.58
C PRO A 305 -0.05 12.15 -0.54
N LEU A 306 0.30 11.51 -1.65
CA LEU A 306 1.66 11.03 -1.89
C LEU A 306 2.56 12.22 -2.23
N CYS A 307 3.78 12.24 -1.67
CA CYS A 307 4.82 13.19 -2.04
C CYS A 307 5.16 13.08 -3.54
N PRO A 308 5.76 14.12 -4.16
CA PRO A 308 5.96 14.16 -5.60
C PRO A 308 6.78 12.97 -6.11
N VAL A 309 7.80 12.54 -5.36
CA VAL A 309 8.63 11.36 -5.70
C VAL A 309 7.83 10.07 -5.63
N CYS A 310 7.02 9.87 -4.58
CA CYS A 310 6.18 8.68 -4.46
C CYS A 310 5.16 8.61 -5.59
N ALA A 311 4.46 9.71 -5.87
CA ALA A 311 3.44 9.76 -6.90
C ALA A 311 4.03 9.56 -8.30
N ALA A 312 5.14 10.22 -8.60
CA ALA A 312 5.94 10.03 -9.80
C ALA A 312 6.30 8.55 -10.03
N TYR A 313 6.85 7.90 -9.00
CA TYR A 313 7.28 6.52 -9.09
C TYR A 313 6.11 5.55 -9.28
N VAL A 314 5.02 5.71 -8.53
CA VAL A 314 3.81 4.89 -8.68
C VAL A 314 3.23 5.02 -10.09
N GLN A 315 3.19 6.26 -10.63
CA GLN A 315 2.75 6.49 -12.00
C GLN A 315 3.64 5.75 -13.01
N GLN A 316 4.96 5.82 -12.84
CA GLN A 316 5.91 5.12 -13.71
C GLN A 316 5.75 3.61 -13.64
N GLN A 317 5.57 3.02 -12.45
CA GLN A 317 5.35 1.58 -12.27
C GLN A 317 4.09 1.12 -13.02
N ILE A 318 2.97 1.84 -12.83
CA ILE A 318 1.71 1.50 -13.50
C ILE A 318 1.84 1.61 -15.03
N LEU A 319 2.53 2.64 -15.53
CA LEU A 319 2.79 2.80 -16.98
C LEU A 319 3.67 1.69 -17.54
N ALA A 320 4.77 1.35 -16.85
CA ALA A 320 5.69 0.29 -17.25
C ALA A 320 4.98 -1.06 -17.34
N TRP A 321 4.20 -1.41 -16.32
CA TRP A 321 3.37 -2.61 -16.34
C TRP A 321 2.36 -2.59 -17.51
N GLY A 322 1.75 -1.42 -17.77
CA GLY A 322 0.86 -1.23 -18.92
C GLY A 322 1.52 -1.53 -20.27
N GLN A 323 2.81 -1.20 -20.42
CA GLN A 323 3.59 -1.48 -21.62
C GLN A 323 3.96 -2.97 -21.74
N GLU A 324 4.39 -3.62 -20.65
CA GLU A 324 4.69 -5.06 -20.61
C GLU A 324 3.52 -5.91 -21.15
N ASN A 325 2.29 -5.57 -20.73
CA ASN A 325 1.09 -6.27 -21.19
C ASN A 325 0.79 -6.06 -22.68
N ARG A 326 1.06 -4.86 -23.22
CA ARG A 326 0.83 -4.59 -24.65
C ARG A 326 1.75 -5.44 -25.51
N VAL A 327 3.03 -5.51 -25.17
CA VAL A 327 4.03 -6.32 -25.90
C VAL A 327 3.60 -7.79 -25.92
N ARG A 328 3.26 -8.37 -24.76
CA ARG A 328 2.77 -9.77 -24.67
C ARG A 328 1.52 -10.02 -25.51
N SER A 329 0.57 -9.09 -25.50
CA SER A 329 -0.67 -9.23 -26.29
C SER A 329 -0.41 -9.21 -27.80
N LEU A 330 0.61 -8.48 -28.26
CA LEU A 330 1.01 -8.41 -29.67
C LEU A 330 1.79 -9.66 -30.09
N GLU A 331 2.73 -10.12 -29.27
CA GLU A 331 3.47 -11.38 -29.49
C GLU A 331 2.51 -12.57 -29.62
N PHE A 332 1.54 -12.67 -28.71
CA PHE A 332 0.54 -13.74 -28.75
C PHE A 332 -0.34 -13.70 -30.01
N ARG A 333 -0.72 -12.50 -30.48
CA ARG A 333 -1.47 -12.34 -31.74
C ARG A 333 -0.63 -12.70 -32.97
N GLY A 334 0.65 -12.31 -32.98
CA GLY A 334 1.59 -12.67 -34.05
C GLY A 334 1.79 -14.19 -34.13
N PHE A 335 1.86 -14.87 -32.98
CA PHE A 335 1.94 -16.33 -32.91
C PHE A 335 0.67 -17.01 -33.45
N ILE A 336 -0.53 -16.52 -33.11
CA ILE A 336 -1.79 -17.06 -33.64
C ILE A 336 -1.91 -16.86 -35.16
N GLN A 337 -1.38 -15.77 -35.72
CA GLN A 337 -1.42 -15.56 -37.18
C GLN A 337 -0.44 -16.44 -37.97
N GLN A 338 0.51 -17.10 -37.29
CA GLN A 338 1.47 -18.02 -37.90
C GLN A 338 1.06 -19.50 -37.79
N LEU A 339 -0.01 -19.80 -37.05
CA LEU A 339 -0.67 -21.10 -36.98
C LEU A 339 -1.87 -21.14 -37.92
#